data_AF-A0A914FJB3-F1
#
_entry.id   AF-A0A914FJB3-F1
#
_cell.length_a   1.000
_cell.length_b   1.000
_cell.length_c   1.000
_cell.angle_alpha   90.00
_cell.angle_beta   90.00
_cell.angle_gamma   90.00
#
_symmetry.space_group_name_H-M   'P 1'
#
loop_
_entity.id
_entity.type
_entity.pdbx_description
1 polymer ?
#
loop_
_entity_poly.entity_id
_entity_poly.type
_entity_poly.pdbx_seq_one_letter_code
_entity_poly.pdbx_strand_id
1 'polypeptide(L)'
;MSDSSSDDEDDDDDPLSRIVNRIDNKGEEEAEEEGGDEDPLNSADDQSDDEDLDTLFESSNIIVCQFEKVNRARNKWKFTLKDGIMHLEGKDYCFQKCTGEAEW
;
A
#
# COMPACT_ATOMS: atom_id res chain seq x y z
N MET A 1 -11.98 41.11 54.00
CA MET A 1 -12.98 40.08 54.38
C MET A 1 -14.09 40.23 53.36
N SER A 2 -14.30 39.32 52.41
CA SER A 2 -14.04 37.88 52.39
C SER A 2 -13.76 37.41 50.95
N ASP A 3 -12.78 36.53 50.80
CA ASP A 3 -12.54 35.67 49.65
C ASP A 3 -12.70 34.24 50.20
N SER A 4 -13.58 33.40 49.62
CA SER A 4 -13.47 31.93 49.63
C SER A 4 -14.63 31.23 48.88
N SER A 5 -14.27 30.63 47.73
CA SER A 5 -14.59 29.31 47.16
C SER A 5 -16.01 28.70 47.22
N SER A 6 -16.59 28.41 46.04
CA SER A 6 -17.62 27.39 45.77
C SER A 6 -17.72 27.28 44.23
N ASP A 7 -17.70 26.16 43.52
CA ASP A 7 -17.54 24.73 43.74
C ASP A 7 -17.23 24.22 42.30
N ASP A 8 -16.10 23.57 42.05
CA ASP A 8 -15.78 22.99 40.74
C ASP A 8 -16.61 21.70 40.59
N GLU A 9 -17.73 21.77 39.85
CA GLU A 9 -18.43 20.58 39.38
C GLU A 9 -17.67 20.01 38.17
N ASP A 10 -16.64 19.21 38.45
CA ASP A 10 -16.06 18.27 37.49
C ASP A 10 -17.14 17.22 37.15
N ASP A 11 -17.87 17.46 36.06
CA ASP A 11 -18.75 16.49 35.42
C ASP A 11 -17.86 15.42 34.74
N ASP A 12 -17.39 14.46 35.54
CA ASP A 12 -16.70 13.26 35.09
C ASP A 12 -17.65 12.41 34.21
N ASP A 13 -17.75 12.76 32.93
CA ASP A 13 -18.39 11.97 31.87
C ASP A 13 -17.52 10.72 31.62
N ASP A 14 -17.53 9.77 32.58
CA ASP A 14 -16.70 8.57 32.57
C ASP A 14 -17.06 7.71 31.33
N PRO A 15 -16.15 7.59 30.34
CA PRO A 15 -16.42 6.86 29.10
C PRO A 15 -16.66 5.37 29.33
N LEU A 16 -16.29 4.82 30.49
CA LEU A 16 -16.51 3.42 30.83
C LEU A 16 -17.99 3.12 31.07
N SER A 17 -18.76 4.07 31.61
CA SER A 17 -20.20 3.91 31.84
C SER A 17 -21.00 3.71 30.54
N ARG A 18 -20.59 4.40 29.46
CA ARG A 18 -21.20 4.24 28.12
C ARG A 18 -20.90 2.88 27.49
N ILE A 19 -19.76 2.28 27.82
CA ILE A 19 -19.35 0.97 27.28
C ILE A 19 -20.13 -0.14 27.99
N VAL A 20 -20.28 -0.07 29.32
CA VAL A 20 -21.04 -1.06 30.10
C VAL A 20 -22.50 -1.10 29.66
N ASN A 21 -23.16 0.06 29.50
CA ASN A 21 -24.55 0.12 29.06
C ASN A 21 -24.78 -0.41 27.63
N ARG A 22 -23.76 -0.43 26.77
CA ARG A 22 -23.84 -1.03 25.42
C ARG A 22 -23.74 -2.55 25.43
N ILE A 23 -23.12 -3.12 26.46
CA ILE A 23 -22.91 -4.57 26.58
C ILE A 23 -24.18 -5.24 27.14
N ASP A 24 -24.87 -4.61 28.09
CA ASP A 24 -26.10 -5.14 28.69
C ASP A 24 -27.33 -5.12 27.76
N ASN A 25 -27.33 -4.34 26.67
CA ASN A 25 -28.45 -4.24 25.73
C ASN A 25 -28.26 -5.09 24.45
N LYS A 26 -27.39 -6.11 24.46
CA LYS A 26 -27.11 -6.96 23.29
C LYS A 26 -27.34 -8.44 23.57
N GLY A 27 -28.45 -8.74 24.24
CA GLY A 27 -28.99 -10.08 24.37
C GLY A 27 -30.39 -10.11 23.75
N GLU A 28 -30.54 -10.93 22.71
CA GLU A 28 -31.78 -11.38 22.04
C GLU A 28 -32.21 -10.58 20.78
N GLU A 29 -32.41 -11.36 19.70
CA GLU A 29 -33.06 -11.03 18.40
C GLU A 29 -32.17 -10.29 17.38
N GLU A 30 -31.85 -10.76 16.16
CA GLU A 30 -32.27 -11.90 15.33
C GLU A 30 -31.09 -12.28 14.41
N ALA A 31 -30.93 -13.58 14.16
CA ALA A 31 -30.10 -14.09 13.07
C ALA A 31 -30.93 -14.03 11.79
N GLU A 32 -30.87 -12.92 11.06
CA GLU A 32 -31.34 -12.85 9.68
C GLU A 32 -30.15 -12.77 8.72
N GLU A 33 -30.14 -13.73 7.79
CA GLU A 33 -29.27 -13.82 6.63
C GLU A 33 -29.27 -12.50 5.83
N GLU A 34 -28.16 -11.77 5.90
CA GLU A 34 -27.59 -11.09 4.73
C GLU A 34 -26.13 -11.51 4.60
N GLY A 35 -25.93 -12.81 4.34
CA GLY A 35 -24.70 -13.34 3.76
C GLY A 35 -24.60 -12.96 2.29
N GLY A 36 -24.62 -11.66 1.99
CA GLY A 36 -24.51 -11.13 0.64
C GLY A 36 -23.06 -11.08 0.22
N ASP A 37 -22.58 -12.17 -0.39
CA ASP A 37 -21.50 -12.26 -1.40
C ASP A 37 -20.48 -11.09 -1.44
N GLU A 38 -19.86 -10.75 -0.30
CA GLU A 38 -18.61 -10.00 -0.33
C GLU A 38 -17.50 -11.03 -0.49
N ASP A 39 -17.07 -11.16 -1.75
CA ASP A 39 -15.91 -11.95 -2.16
C ASP A 39 -14.81 -11.84 -1.08
N PRO A 40 -14.35 -12.95 -0.48
CA PRO A 40 -13.37 -12.92 0.59
C PRO A 40 -12.19 -12.03 0.18
N LEU A 41 -11.65 -11.21 1.09
CA LEU A 41 -10.55 -10.26 0.81
C LEU A 41 -9.28 -10.89 0.19
N ASN A 42 -9.25 -12.22 0.03
CA ASN A 42 -8.19 -13.02 -0.57
C ASN A 42 -8.62 -13.84 -1.81
N SER A 43 -9.81 -13.66 -2.37
CA SER A 43 -10.29 -14.46 -3.51
C SER A 43 -9.59 -14.15 -4.84
N ALA A 44 -8.79 -13.08 -4.89
CA ALA A 44 -7.93 -12.70 -6.02
C ALA A 44 -6.41 -12.74 -5.70
N ASP A 45 -6.02 -13.30 -4.55
CA ASP A 45 -4.62 -13.32 -4.08
C ASP A 45 -3.73 -14.35 -4.82
N ASP A 46 -4.32 -15.17 -5.70
CA ASP A 46 -3.61 -16.13 -6.58
C ASP A 46 -3.39 -15.59 -8.00
N GLN A 47 -3.44 -14.26 -8.18
CA GLN A 47 -3.03 -13.61 -9.41
C GLN A 47 -1.50 -13.40 -9.44
N SER A 48 -0.74 -14.48 -9.31
CA SER A 48 0.69 -14.43 -9.62
C SER A 48 0.87 -14.61 -11.12
N ASP A 49 1.49 -13.62 -11.76
CA ASP A 49 1.95 -13.68 -13.15
C ASP A 49 3.22 -14.55 -13.23
N ASP A 50 3.14 -15.79 -12.71
CA ASP A 50 4.27 -16.73 -12.70
C ASP A 50 4.76 -17.06 -14.12
N GLU A 51 3.99 -16.72 -15.16
CA GLU A 51 4.37 -16.84 -16.57
C GLU A 51 5.50 -15.85 -16.97
N ASP A 52 5.64 -14.70 -16.29
CA ASP A 52 6.63 -13.68 -16.64
C ASP A 52 8.08 -14.10 -16.31
N LEU A 53 8.28 -14.98 -15.32
CA LEU A 53 9.62 -15.38 -14.87
C LEU A 53 10.37 -16.22 -15.91
N ASP A 54 9.68 -17.12 -16.61
CA ASP A 54 10.29 -17.94 -17.65
C ASP A 54 10.71 -17.08 -18.86
N THR A 55 9.88 -16.08 -19.19
CA THR A 55 10.14 -15.13 -20.28
C THR A 55 11.33 -14.20 -19.98
N LEU A 56 11.57 -13.89 -18.70
CA LEU A 56 12.66 -13.03 -18.27
C LEU A 56 14.04 -13.59 -18.64
N PHE A 57 14.22 -14.92 -18.58
CA PHE A 57 15.50 -15.57 -18.90
C PHE A 57 15.75 -15.76 -20.40
N GLU A 58 14.72 -15.69 -21.25
CA GLU A 58 14.86 -15.71 -22.72
C GLU A 58 15.13 -14.31 -23.33
N SER A 59 15.14 -13.27 -22.49
CA SER A 59 15.43 -11.90 -22.90
C SER A 59 16.80 -11.79 -23.60
N SER A 60 16.79 -11.58 -24.92
CA SER A 60 18.01 -11.38 -25.69
C SER A 60 18.66 -10.01 -25.45
N ASN A 61 17.89 -9.05 -24.94
CA ASN A 61 18.34 -7.69 -24.65
C ASN A 61 18.47 -7.49 -23.14
N ILE A 62 19.65 -7.12 -22.65
CA ILE A 62 19.93 -6.99 -21.21
C ILE A 62 20.60 -5.65 -20.94
N ILE A 63 20.19 -4.98 -19.87
CA ILE A 63 20.82 -3.76 -19.37
C ILE A 63 21.22 -3.97 -17.91
N VAL A 64 22.49 -3.77 -17.59
CA VAL A 64 23.02 -3.80 -16.22
C VAL A 64 23.56 -2.41 -15.90
N CYS A 65 23.05 -1.76 -14.85
CA CYS A 65 23.45 -0.41 -14.48
C CYS A 65 23.15 -0.10 -13.01
N GLN A 66 23.57 1.06 -12.55
CA GLN A 66 23.14 1.64 -11.27
C GLN A 66 22.05 2.68 -11.53
N PHE A 67 21.19 2.95 -10.54
CA PHE A 67 20.24 4.05 -10.61
C PHE A 67 20.75 5.27 -9.82
N GLU A 68 20.43 6.47 -10.31
CA GLU A 68 20.56 7.72 -9.55
C GLU A 68 19.21 8.13 -8.96
N LYS A 69 18.13 8.07 -9.76
CA LYS A 69 16.81 8.54 -9.36
C LYS A 69 15.71 7.76 -10.07
N VAL A 70 14.69 7.34 -9.33
CA VAL A 70 13.48 6.71 -9.86
C VAL A 70 12.27 7.45 -9.33
N ASN A 71 11.42 7.94 -10.23
CA ASN A 71 10.23 8.72 -9.92
C ASN A 71 9.00 8.10 -10.58
N ARG A 72 7.87 8.14 -9.87
CA ARG A 72 6.56 7.72 -10.38
C ARG A 72 5.50 8.80 -10.17
N ALA A 73 4.65 8.99 -11.16
CA ALA A 73 3.43 9.80 -11.07
C ALA A 73 2.27 9.04 -11.74
N ARG A 74 1.36 8.48 -10.95
CA ARG A 74 0.32 7.54 -11.41
C ARG A 74 0.98 6.35 -12.14
N ASN A 75 0.64 6.13 -13.41
CA ASN A 75 1.21 5.09 -14.26
C ASN A 75 2.51 5.52 -14.96
N LYS A 76 2.96 6.78 -14.84
CA LYS A 76 4.16 7.27 -15.51
C LYS A 76 5.40 7.09 -14.65
N TRP A 77 6.42 6.49 -15.23
CA TRP A 77 7.73 6.25 -14.63
C TRP A 77 8.80 7.09 -15.32
N LYS A 78 9.71 7.65 -14.52
CA LYS A 78 10.93 8.30 -15.00
C LYS A 78 12.13 7.77 -14.22
N PHE A 79 13.16 7.35 -14.94
CA PHE A 79 14.37 6.78 -14.36
C PHE A 79 15.61 7.53 -14.88
N THR A 80 16.52 7.83 -13.96
CA THR A 80 17.87 8.32 -14.24
C THR A 80 18.84 7.24 -13.78
N LEU A 81 19.58 6.69 -14.73
CA LEU A 81 20.51 5.58 -14.57
C LEU A 81 21.95 6.03 -14.83
N LYS A 82 22.93 5.32 -14.29
CA LYS A 82 24.36 5.59 -14.47
C LYS A 82 25.18 4.30 -14.56
N ASP A 83 26.42 4.43 -15.04
CA ASP A 83 27.42 3.36 -15.06
C ASP A 83 26.87 2.05 -15.66
N GLY A 84 26.28 2.13 -16.86
CA GLY A 84 25.55 1.01 -17.45
C GLY A 84 26.22 0.37 -18.65
N ILE A 85 25.97 -0.93 -18.79
CA ILE A 85 26.35 -1.78 -19.92
C ILE A 85 25.07 -2.39 -20.47
N MET A 86 24.92 -2.38 -21.79
CA MET A 86 23.74 -2.89 -22.49
C MET A 86 24.18 -3.88 -23.56
N HIS A 87 23.54 -5.03 -23.61
CA HIS A 87 23.61 -5.97 -24.72
C HIS A 87 22.29 -5.87 -25.48
N LEU A 88 22.29 -5.27 -26.67
CA LEU A 88 21.09 -5.02 -27.48
C LEU A 88 21.32 -5.52 -28.91
N GLU A 89 20.42 -6.36 -29.42
CA GLU A 89 20.46 -6.86 -30.81
C GLU A 89 21.83 -7.45 -31.22
N GLY A 90 22.48 -8.16 -30.29
CA GLY A 90 23.80 -8.77 -30.50
C GLY A 90 24.98 -7.78 -30.49
N LYS A 91 24.77 -6.55 -29.99
CA LYS A 91 25.80 -5.52 -29.86
C LYS A 91 25.89 -5.00 -28.42
N ASP A 92 27.12 -4.69 -28.03
CA ASP A 92 27.43 -4.15 -26.71
C ASP A 92 27.53 -2.62 -26.73
N TYR A 93 26.92 -1.99 -25.74
CA TYR A 93 26.93 -0.56 -25.52
C TYR A 93 27.27 -0.25 -24.06
N CYS A 94 27.84 0.92 -23.82
CA CYS A 94 28.04 1.43 -22.47
C CYS A 94 27.58 2.89 -22.38
N PHE A 95 27.13 3.29 -21.19
CA PHE A 95 26.72 4.66 -20.92
C PHE A 95 27.20 5.12 -19.54
N GLN A 96 27.54 6.40 -19.44
CA GLN A 96 27.83 7.05 -18.16
C GLN A 96 26.55 7.48 -17.44
N LYS A 97 25.59 8.04 -18.20
CA LYS A 97 24.24 8.39 -17.72
C LYS A 97 23.20 8.09 -18.79
N CYS A 98 22.02 7.67 -18.35
CA CYS A 98 20.86 7.43 -19.20
C CYS A 98 19.59 7.95 -18.50
N THR A 99 18.68 8.55 -19.26
CA THR A 99 17.37 8.99 -18.78
C THR A 99 16.29 8.30 -19.59
N GLY A 100 15.31 7.70 -18.93
CA GLY A 100 14.20 7.03 -19.60
C GLY A 100 12.85 7.32 -18.96
N GLU A 101 11.80 7.14 -19.75
CA GLU A 101 10.40 7.30 -19.36
C GLU A 101 9.61 6.07 -19.81
N ALA A 102 8.67 5.60 -18.99
CA ALA A 102 7.79 4.46 -19.30
C ALA A 102 6.40 4.65 -18.70
N GLU A 103 5.44 3.84 -19.16
CA GLU A 103 4.09 3.73 -18.59
C GLU A 103 3.88 2.28 -18.10
N TRP A 104 3.25 2.10 -16.93
CA TRP A 104 2.88 0.80 -16.34
C TRP A 104 1.36 0.61 -16.39
#